data_AF-A0A1F7X3K8-F1
#
_entry.id   AF-A0A1F7X3K8-F1
#
_cell.length_a   1.000
_cell.length_b   1.000
_cell.length_c   1.000
_cell.angle_alpha   90.00
_cell.angle_beta   90.00
_cell.angle_gamma   90.00
#
_symmetry.space_group_name_H-M   'P 1'
#
loop_
_entity.id
_entity.type
_entity.pdbx_description
1 polymer ?
#
loop_
_entity_poly.entity_id
_entity_poly.type
_entity_poly.pdbx_seq_one_letter_code
_entity_poly.pdbx_strand_id
1 'polypeptide(L)'
;MKLSHFFTVIILPKETPNSKLYSSVEKLLAPFDESLQVPSYEQECYCIRSEIVKDIQEQLNKEFGTFDSARERFREAHPEFHSVESHLPGEFDNELEEERRRLWQREVLDDRDKLERELLATLKKSPIPDCSDCKGTGIVRTEYNPDSKWDYWRVGGRWDGDIKNESRPSSDGGFNFANDHEEVSNNCDITDFLFENQIIPFAIVTPDGKWHEKGKMGWWALVSDEKDGKDWKEMALFIYNKYKGHLAVGCDLHI
;
A
#
# COMPACT_ATOMS: atom_id res chain seq x y z
N MET A 1 11.47 12.33 -2.60
CA MET A 1 11.57 11.04 -3.33
C MET A 1 10.55 10.12 -2.68
N LYS A 2 9.40 9.87 -3.32
CA LYS A 2 8.31 9.06 -2.74
C LYS A 2 8.72 7.59 -2.81
N LEU A 3 9.38 7.12 -1.75
CA LEU A 3 9.67 5.70 -1.51
C LEU A 3 8.35 5.00 -1.15
N SER A 4 8.16 3.72 -1.53
CA SER A 4 6.88 2.98 -1.45
C SER A 4 6.52 2.56 -0.02
N HIS A 5 6.49 3.51 0.90
CA HIS A 5 6.09 3.28 2.29
C HIS A 5 4.57 3.28 2.43
N PHE A 6 4.05 2.46 3.35
CA PHE A 6 2.63 2.45 3.68
C PHE A 6 2.33 2.10 5.15
N PHE A 7 1.27 2.73 5.68
CA PHE A 7 0.81 2.52 7.04
C PHE A 7 0.09 1.17 7.18
N THR A 8 0.58 0.34 8.09
CA THR A 8 0.01 -0.99 8.38
C THR A 8 -0.33 -1.10 9.86
N VAL A 9 -1.49 -1.67 10.18
CA VAL A 9 -1.88 -1.99 11.56
C VAL A 9 -1.71 -3.48 11.84
N ILE A 10 -0.97 -3.81 12.88
CA ILE A 10 -0.76 -5.18 13.34
C ILE A 10 -1.58 -5.42 14.60
N ILE A 11 -2.58 -6.29 14.51
CA ILE A 11 -3.48 -6.61 15.63
C ILE A 11 -2.91 -7.78 16.42
N LEU A 12 -2.70 -7.57 17.71
CA LEU A 12 -2.16 -8.54 18.65
C LEU A 12 -3.24 -8.97 19.66
N PRO A 13 -3.17 -10.20 20.21
CA PRO A 13 -4.05 -10.62 21.29
C PRO A 13 -4.09 -9.60 22.43
N LYS A 14 -5.29 -9.36 22.99
CA LYS A 14 -5.52 -8.38 24.08
C LYS A 14 -4.53 -8.52 25.24
N GLU A 15 -4.19 -9.75 25.60
CA GLU A 15 -3.33 -10.05 26.76
C GLU A 15 -1.83 -10.05 26.42
N THR A 16 -1.43 -9.52 25.26
CA THR A 16 -0.01 -9.44 24.87
C THR A 16 0.73 -8.48 25.81
N PRO A 17 1.76 -8.94 26.55
CA PRO A 17 2.51 -8.06 27.44
C PRO A 17 3.26 -6.99 26.67
N ASN A 18 3.39 -5.77 27.21
CA ASN A 18 4.14 -4.68 26.58
C ASN A 18 5.57 -5.07 26.18
N SER A 19 6.25 -5.85 27.04
CA SER A 19 7.60 -6.36 26.78
C SER A 19 7.71 -7.34 25.60
N LYS A 20 6.58 -7.82 25.06
CA LYS A 20 6.49 -8.76 23.94
C LYS A 20 5.87 -8.17 22.69
N LEU A 21 5.45 -6.90 22.71
CA LEU A 21 4.79 -6.26 21.58
C LEU A 21 5.63 -6.35 20.30
N TYR A 22 6.88 -5.87 20.36
CA TYR A 22 7.78 -5.89 19.21
C TYR A 22 8.00 -7.30 18.64
N SER A 23 8.36 -8.26 19.49
CA SER A 23 8.55 -9.67 19.06
C SER A 23 7.27 -10.32 18.52
N SER A 24 6.09 -9.85 18.95
CA SER A 24 4.81 -10.36 18.44
C SER A 24 4.47 -9.76 17.08
N VAL A 25 4.78 -8.48 16.87
CA VAL A 25 4.71 -7.83 15.55
C VAL A 25 5.64 -8.51 14.57
N GLU A 26 6.92 -8.67 14.93
CA GLU A 26 7.93 -9.35 14.13
C GLU A 26 7.46 -10.75 13.70
N LYS A 27 6.92 -11.53 14.64
CA LYS A 27 6.39 -12.87 14.35
C LYS A 27 5.23 -12.87 13.34
N LEU A 28 4.33 -11.89 13.40
CA LEU A 28 3.20 -11.80 12.47
C LEU A 28 3.64 -11.27 11.10
N LEU A 29 4.69 -10.46 11.04
CA LEU A 29 5.22 -9.92 9.79
C LEU A 29 6.20 -10.86 9.08
N ALA A 30 6.89 -11.74 9.80
CA ALA A 30 7.92 -12.63 9.27
C ALA A 30 7.52 -13.45 8.02
N PRO A 31 6.28 -13.97 7.89
CA PRO A 31 5.86 -14.67 6.66
C PRO A 31 5.85 -13.79 5.41
N PHE A 32 5.81 -12.46 5.56
CA PHE A 32 5.69 -11.49 4.47
C PHE A 32 7.02 -10.77 4.16
N ASP A 33 8.13 -11.22 4.76
CA ASP A 33 9.47 -10.70 4.51
C ASP A 33 9.94 -11.09 3.10
N GLU A 34 10.35 -10.12 2.28
CA GLU A 34 10.92 -10.37 0.96
C GLU A 34 12.19 -11.24 1.00
N SER A 35 12.97 -11.15 2.07
CA SER A 35 14.20 -11.91 2.25
C SER A 35 13.96 -13.36 2.71
N LEU A 36 12.71 -13.72 3.04
CA LEU A 36 12.36 -15.09 3.43
C LEU A 36 12.52 -16.05 2.24
N GLN A 37 13.54 -16.88 2.27
CA GLN A 37 13.69 -17.94 1.28
C GLN A 37 12.68 -19.06 1.51
N VAL A 38 11.96 -19.44 0.46
CA VAL A 38 11.00 -20.53 0.47
C VAL A 38 11.48 -21.70 -0.40
N PRO A 39 10.97 -22.93 -0.21
CA PRO A 39 11.29 -24.05 -1.09
C PRO A 39 11.05 -23.69 -2.56
N SER A 40 11.97 -24.11 -3.43
CA SER A 40 11.90 -23.75 -4.85
C SER A 40 10.57 -24.19 -5.48
N TYR A 41 9.94 -23.27 -6.20
CA TYR A 41 8.71 -23.50 -6.94
C TYR A 41 8.79 -22.86 -8.34
N GLU A 42 7.93 -23.34 -9.22
CA GLU A 42 7.77 -22.81 -10.58
C GLU A 42 6.74 -21.69 -10.59
N GLN A 43 7.08 -20.56 -11.22
CA GLN A 43 6.17 -19.45 -11.43
C GLN A 43 6.23 -18.93 -12.86
N GLU A 44 5.18 -18.19 -13.25
CA GLU A 44 5.14 -17.46 -14.52
C GLU A 44 6.29 -16.46 -14.58
N CYS A 45 7.06 -16.48 -15.67
CA CYS A 45 8.15 -15.55 -15.88
C CYS A 45 7.61 -14.12 -16.03
N TYR A 46 8.26 -13.18 -15.37
CA TYR A 46 7.92 -11.75 -15.47
C TYR A 46 7.91 -11.24 -16.92
N CYS A 47 8.70 -11.85 -17.82
CA CYS A 47 8.74 -11.46 -19.24
C CYS A 47 7.38 -11.58 -19.95
N ILE A 48 6.49 -12.46 -19.48
CA ILE A 48 5.13 -12.59 -20.03
C ILE A 48 4.33 -11.32 -19.72
N ARG A 49 4.53 -10.73 -18.54
CA ARG A 49 3.82 -9.52 -18.11
C ARG A 49 4.48 -8.24 -18.61
N SER A 50 5.81 -8.21 -18.73
CA SER A 50 6.54 -6.98 -19.05
C SER A 50 6.17 -6.40 -20.42
N GLU A 51 6.10 -7.22 -21.47
CA GLU A 51 5.74 -6.75 -22.82
C GLU A 51 4.26 -6.33 -22.87
N ILE A 52 3.38 -7.08 -22.20
CA ILE A 52 1.96 -6.75 -22.10
C ILE A 52 1.76 -5.40 -21.43
N VAL A 53 2.41 -5.16 -20.30
CA VAL A 53 2.33 -3.90 -19.56
C VAL A 53 2.87 -2.75 -20.41
N LYS A 54 3.97 -2.96 -21.10
CA LYS A 54 4.55 -1.95 -21.99
C LYS A 54 3.62 -1.60 -23.15
N ASP A 55 3.06 -2.60 -23.83
CA ASP A 55 2.12 -2.41 -24.95
C ASP A 55 0.83 -1.72 -24.51
N ILE A 56 0.31 -2.05 -23.33
CA ILE A 56 -0.83 -1.36 -22.73
C ILE A 56 -0.46 0.08 -22.43
N GLN A 57 0.66 0.32 -21.74
CA GLN A 57 1.09 1.68 -21.39
C GLN A 57 1.30 2.54 -22.62
N GLU A 58 1.87 2.02 -23.71
CA GLU A 58 2.03 2.72 -24.97
C GLU A 58 0.66 3.10 -25.57
N GLN A 59 -0.32 2.20 -25.55
CA GLN A 59 -1.67 2.47 -26.04
C GLN A 59 -2.43 3.48 -25.16
N LEU A 60 -2.37 3.34 -23.84
CA LEU A 60 -2.97 4.29 -22.90
C LEU A 60 -2.33 5.66 -23.02
N ASN A 61 -1.00 5.74 -23.17
CA ASN A 61 -0.31 7.02 -23.34
C ASN A 61 -0.58 7.65 -24.70
N LYS A 62 -0.85 6.86 -25.74
CA LYS A 62 -1.29 7.35 -27.04
C LYS A 62 -2.69 7.96 -27.00
N GLU A 63 -3.61 7.34 -26.27
CA GLU A 63 -5.01 7.80 -26.15
C GLU A 63 -5.14 8.98 -25.17
N PHE A 64 -4.52 8.88 -23.99
CA PHE A 64 -4.76 9.81 -22.87
C PHE A 64 -3.56 10.70 -22.52
N GLY A 65 -2.40 10.47 -23.13
CA GLY A 65 -1.14 11.07 -22.70
C GLY A 65 -0.53 10.37 -21.47
N THR A 66 0.63 10.86 -21.04
CA THR A 66 1.32 10.38 -19.84
C THR A 66 0.61 10.85 -18.57
N PHE A 67 0.84 10.16 -17.44
CA PHE A 67 0.34 10.60 -16.13
C PHE A 67 0.83 12.00 -15.76
N ASP A 68 2.05 12.37 -16.14
CA ASP A 68 2.56 13.72 -15.86
C ASP A 68 1.77 14.77 -16.62
N SER A 69 1.49 14.54 -17.90
CA SER A 69 0.63 15.44 -18.68
C SER A 69 -0.79 15.49 -18.14
N ALA A 70 -1.32 14.39 -17.61
CA ALA A 70 -2.65 14.34 -17.01
C ALA A 70 -2.70 15.11 -15.68
N ARG A 71 -1.64 14.98 -14.85
CA ARG A 71 -1.49 15.75 -13.60
C ARG A 71 -1.42 17.25 -13.88
N GLU A 72 -0.66 17.66 -14.89
CA GLU A 72 -0.59 19.07 -15.29
C GLU A 72 -1.94 19.62 -15.74
N ARG A 73 -2.63 18.92 -16.65
CA ARG A 73 -3.98 19.33 -17.09
C ARG A 73 -4.98 19.41 -15.95
N PHE A 74 -4.97 18.43 -15.04
CA PHE A 74 -5.85 18.42 -13.88
C PHE A 74 -5.53 19.58 -12.93
N ARG A 75 -4.24 19.84 -12.67
CA ARG A 75 -3.80 20.97 -11.85
C ARG A 75 -4.23 22.30 -12.46
N GLU A 76 -4.17 22.46 -13.78
CA GLU A 76 -4.61 23.68 -14.47
C GLU A 76 -6.14 23.86 -14.46
N ALA A 77 -6.88 22.76 -14.61
CA ALA A 77 -8.35 22.76 -14.59
C ALA A 77 -8.92 23.01 -13.19
N HIS A 78 -8.20 22.62 -12.14
CA HIS A 78 -8.65 22.66 -10.75
C HIS A 78 -7.68 23.43 -9.82
N PRO A 79 -7.53 24.76 -9.99
CA PRO A 79 -6.66 25.58 -9.16
C PRO A 79 -7.05 25.60 -7.67
N GLU A 80 -8.31 25.30 -7.35
CA GLU A 80 -8.81 25.15 -5.98
C GLU A 80 -8.05 24.09 -5.17
N PHE A 81 -7.44 23.11 -5.84
CA PHE A 81 -6.70 22.01 -5.21
C PHE A 81 -5.20 22.27 -5.06
N HIS A 82 -4.68 23.42 -5.51
CA HIS A 82 -3.23 23.72 -5.41
C HIS A 82 -2.74 23.73 -3.96
N SER A 83 -3.58 24.19 -3.04
CA SER A 83 -3.27 24.17 -1.61
C SER A 83 -3.05 22.72 -1.16
N VAL A 84 -3.96 21.80 -1.49
CA VAL A 84 -3.92 20.38 -1.11
C VAL A 84 -2.66 19.66 -1.58
N GLU A 85 -2.14 19.96 -2.79
CA GLU A 85 -0.89 19.37 -3.28
C GLU A 85 0.37 19.83 -2.53
N SER A 86 0.29 20.96 -1.83
CA SER A 86 1.42 21.60 -1.14
C SER A 86 1.52 21.31 0.36
N HIS A 87 0.50 20.67 0.96
CA HIS A 87 0.50 20.42 2.41
C HIS A 87 1.43 19.27 2.79
N LEU A 88 2.15 19.48 3.91
CA LEU A 88 2.82 18.44 4.68
C LEU A 88 1.77 17.58 5.40
N PRO A 89 2.10 16.33 5.80
CA PRO A 89 1.19 15.49 6.55
C PRO A 89 0.72 16.20 7.84
N GLY A 90 -0.58 16.46 7.98
CA GLY A 90 -1.18 16.98 9.23
C GLY A 90 -2.16 18.15 9.10
N GLU A 91 -2.18 18.88 7.97
CA GLU A 91 -3.13 19.97 7.70
C GLU A 91 -4.13 19.58 6.60
N PHE A 92 -4.78 18.42 6.75
CA PHE A 92 -5.72 17.93 5.74
C PHE A 92 -7.15 18.45 5.98
N ASP A 93 -7.64 19.26 5.04
CA ASP A 93 -9.08 19.31 4.78
C ASP A 93 -9.47 17.99 4.08
N ASN A 94 -9.95 17.05 4.87
CA ASN A 94 -10.33 15.72 4.39
C ASN A 94 -11.45 15.76 3.35
N GLU A 95 -12.34 16.76 3.40
CA GLU A 95 -13.46 16.88 2.45
C GLU A 95 -12.94 17.34 1.08
N LEU A 96 -12.06 18.34 1.08
CA LEU A 96 -11.45 18.85 -0.16
C LEU A 96 -10.55 17.82 -0.86
N GLU A 97 -9.77 17.04 -0.08
CA GLU A 97 -8.95 15.94 -0.64
C GLU A 97 -9.80 14.75 -1.09
N GLU A 98 -10.94 14.47 -0.45
CA GLU A 98 -11.91 13.50 -0.96
C GLU A 98 -12.52 13.94 -2.29
N GLU A 99 -12.91 15.21 -2.41
CA GLU A 99 -13.44 15.76 -3.66
C GLU A 99 -12.39 15.71 -4.78
N ARG A 100 -11.16 16.15 -4.51
CA ARG A 100 -10.02 16.06 -5.44
C ARG A 100 -9.82 14.63 -5.94
N ARG A 101 -9.82 13.64 -5.04
CA ARG A 101 -9.68 12.22 -5.42
C ARG A 101 -10.83 11.71 -6.27
N ARG A 102 -12.08 12.09 -5.95
CA ARG A 102 -13.25 11.72 -6.77
C ARG A 102 -13.17 12.33 -8.18
N LEU A 103 -12.76 13.59 -8.29
CA LEU A 103 -12.60 14.25 -9.59
C LEU A 103 -11.45 13.65 -10.39
N TRP A 104 -10.30 13.38 -9.76
CA TRP A 104 -9.19 12.71 -10.41
C TRP A 104 -9.59 11.33 -10.94
N GLN A 105 -10.30 10.54 -10.13
CA GLN A 105 -10.81 9.23 -10.55
C GLN A 105 -11.71 9.38 -11.78
N ARG A 106 -12.72 10.26 -11.71
CA ARG A 106 -13.69 10.45 -12.77
C ARG A 106 -13.10 10.99 -14.08
N GLU A 107 -12.20 11.97 -13.98
CA GLU A 107 -11.74 12.74 -15.14
C GLU A 107 -10.45 12.19 -15.75
N VAL A 108 -9.68 11.40 -15.00
CA VAL A 108 -8.38 10.88 -15.45
C VAL A 108 -8.33 9.36 -15.47
N LEU A 109 -8.91 8.68 -14.48
CA LEU A 109 -8.74 7.25 -14.30
C LEU A 109 -9.86 6.42 -14.94
N ASP A 110 -11.14 6.79 -14.81
CA ASP A 110 -12.27 5.91 -15.20
C ASP A 110 -12.20 5.39 -16.65
N ASP A 111 -12.01 6.28 -17.63
CA ASP A 111 -11.89 5.90 -19.05
C ASP A 111 -10.57 5.19 -19.34
N ARG A 112 -9.50 5.58 -18.65
CA ARG A 112 -8.18 4.96 -18.77
C ARG A 112 -8.20 3.53 -18.25
N ASP A 113 -8.74 3.31 -17.06
CA ASP A 113 -8.93 2.01 -16.41
C ASP A 113 -9.86 1.12 -17.23
N LYS A 114 -10.88 1.70 -17.87
CA LYS A 114 -11.75 0.96 -18.78
C LYS A 114 -10.98 0.46 -20.00
N LEU A 115 -10.21 1.31 -20.66
CA LEU A 115 -9.40 0.90 -21.82
C LEU A 115 -8.35 -0.13 -21.40
N GLU A 116 -7.70 0.07 -20.25
CA GLU A 116 -6.73 -0.89 -19.71
C GLU A 116 -7.36 -2.28 -19.52
N ARG A 117 -8.54 -2.36 -18.91
CA ARG A 117 -9.28 -3.62 -18.75
C ARG A 117 -9.63 -4.27 -20.10
N GLU A 118 -10.05 -3.50 -21.09
CA GLU A 118 -10.37 -3.99 -22.43
C GLU A 118 -9.12 -4.53 -23.14
N LEU A 119 -7.99 -3.82 -23.05
CA LEU A 119 -6.71 -4.26 -23.60
C LEU A 119 -6.25 -5.55 -22.92
N LEU A 120 -6.25 -5.58 -21.58
CA LEU A 120 -5.90 -6.77 -20.80
C LEU A 120 -6.72 -8.01 -21.20
N ALA A 121 -8.01 -7.84 -21.49
CA ALA A 121 -8.90 -8.93 -21.88
C ALA A 121 -8.60 -9.53 -23.26
N THR A 122 -7.93 -8.77 -24.15
CA THR A 122 -7.64 -9.20 -25.53
C THR A 122 -6.20 -9.69 -25.72
N LEU A 123 -5.34 -9.49 -24.72
CA LEU A 123 -3.91 -9.79 -24.82
C LEU A 123 -3.62 -11.29 -24.77
N LYS A 124 -2.84 -11.75 -25.75
CA LYS A 124 -2.29 -13.12 -25.76
C LYS A 124 -0.99 -13.15 -24.99
N LYS A 125 -1.03 -13.74 -23.79
CA LYS A 125 0.17 -14.03 -22.99
C LYS A 125 1.10 -14.95 -23.77
N SER A 126 2.30 -14.45 -24.10
CA SER A 126 3.34 -15.24 -24.76
C SER A 126 4.69 -14.89 -24.14
N PRO A 127 5.53 -15.88 -23.80
CA PRO A 127 6.86 -15.60 -23.30
C PRO A 127 7.76 -15.03 -24.39
N ILE A 128 8.70 -14.17 -24.00
CA ILE A 128 9.73 -13.67 -24.91
C ILE A 128 10.64 -14.86 -25.30
N PRO A 129 10.77 -15.20 -26.60
CA PRO A 129 11.49 -16.39 -27.05
C PRO A 129 12.91 -16.53 -26.50
N ASP A 130 13.65 -15.41 -26.44
CA ASP A 130 15.04 -15.37 -25.96
C ASP A 130 15.18 -14.74 -24.57
N CYS A 131 14.14 -14.83 -23.73
CA CYS A 131 14.18 -14.32 -22.35
C CYS A 131 15.39 -14.89 -21.58
N SER A 132 16.17 -14.04 -20.92
CA SER A 132 17.33 -14.46 -20.12
C SER A 132 16.97 -15.47 -19.04
N ASP A 133 15.78 -15.36 -18.48
CA ASP A 133 15.38 -16.08 -17.26
C ASP A 133 14.65 -17.38 -17.62
N CYS A 134 13.61 -17.31 -18.46
CA CYS A 134 12.81 -18.49 -18.81
C CYS A 134 13.22 -19.17 -20.12
N LYS A 135 14.13 -18.60 -20.92
CA LYS A 135 14.56 -19.14 -22.23
C LYS A 135 13.38 -19.47 -23.16
N GLY A 136 12.36 -18.60 -23.18
CA GLY A 136 11.17 -18.77 -24.01
C GLY A 136 10.13 -19.77 -23.48
N THR A 137 10.37 -20.41 -22.34
CA THR A 137 9.38 -21.35 -21.75
C THR A 137 8.24 -20.64 -21.05
N GLY A 138 8.47 -19.40 -20.58
CA GLY A 138 7.51 -18.66 -19.77
C GLY A 138 7.44 -19.09 -18.31
N ILE A 139 8.27 -20.05 -17.88
CA ILE A 139 8.31 -20.53 -16.50
C ILE A 139 9.72 -20.33 -15.94
N VAL A 140 9.82 -19.85 -14.71
CA VAL A 140 11.06 -19.76 -13.95
C VAL A 140 10.94 -20.52 -12.64
N ARG A 141 12.03 -21.12 -12.19
CA ARG A 141 12.14 -21.61 -10.81
C ARG A 141 12.69 -20.50 -9.93
N THR A 142 12.04 -20.29 -8.80
CA THR A 142 12.41 -19.26 -7.82
C THR A 142 12.34 -19.83 -6.41
N GLU A 143 13.03 -19.18 -5.49
CA GLU A 143 12.94 -19.37 -4.03
C GLU A 143 12.45 -18.08 -3.35
N TYR A 144 12.02 -17.10 -4.15
CA TYR A 144 11.48 -15.82 -3.71
C TYR A 144 10.17 -16.01 -2.97
N ASN A 145 9.95 -15.26 -1.89
CA ASN A 145 8.71 -15.35 -1.12
C ASN A 145 7.49 -14.88 -1.95
N PRO A 146 6.55 -15.76 -2.35
CA PRO A 146 5.37 -15.33 -3.11
C PRO A 146 4.42 -14.46 -2.28
N ASP A 147 4.53 -14.52 -0.95
CA ASP A 147 3.72 -13.75 0.00
C ASP A 147 4.45 -12.48 0.46
N SER A 148 5.57 -12.09 -0.14
CA SER A 148 6.30 -10.89 0.27
C SER A 148 5.43 -9.63 0.21
N LYS A 149 5.56 -8.78 1.23
CA LYS A 149 4.87 -7.49 1.37
C LYS A 149 5.82 -6.36 1.74
N TRP A 150 7.00 -6.67 2.26
CA TRP A 150 7.96 -5.69 2.71
C TRP A 150 9.40 -6.17 2.57
N ASP A 151 10.33 -5.22 2.37
CA ASP A 151 11.79 -5.42 2.47
C ASP A 151 12.37 -4.80 3.76
N TYR A 152 11.60 -3.89 4.39
CA TYR A 152 11.92 -3.23 5.63
C TYR A 152 10.63 -2.78 6.35
N TRP A 153 10.65 -2.81 7.69
CA TRP A 153 9.57 -2.27 8.51
C TRP A 153 10.08 -1.72 9.84
N ARG A 154 9.28 -0.83 10.45
CA ARG A 154 9.47 -0.36 11.83
C ARG A 154 8.14 -0.01 12.49
N VAL A 155 8.11 0.03 13.82
CA VAL A 155 6.96 0.58 14.57
C VAL A 155 6.95 2.10 14.39
N GLY A 156 5.78 2.71 14.19
CA GLY A 156 5.66 4.16 14.01
C GLY A 156 6.35 4.66 12.75
N GLY A 157 7.52 5.28 12.89
CA GLY A 157 8.27 5.85 11.77
C GLY A 157 7.54 7.05 11.19
N ARG A 158 7.31 7.06 9.87
CA ARG A 158 6.59 8.16 9.18
C ARG A 158 5.18 8.42 9.71
N TRP A 159 4.57 7.41 10.33
CA TRP A 159 3.22 7.44 10.91
C TRP A 159 3.24 7.49 12.44
N ASP A 160 4.30 8.03 13.04
CA ASP A 160 4.41 8.15 14.50
C ASP A 160 3.20 8.90 15.10
N GLY A 161 2.45 8.20 15.95
CA GLY A 161 1.26 8.74 16.63
C GLY A 161 -0.03 8.77 15.80
N ASP A 162 0.02 8.45 14.50
CA ASP A 162 -1.16 8.49 13.62
C ASP A 162 -2.24 7.50 14.06
N ILE A 163 -1.85 6.34 14.61
CA ILE A 163 -2.78 5.35 15.16
C ILE A 163 -3.64 5.90 16.32
N LYS A 164 -3.21 7.02 16.91
CA LYS A 164 -3.88 7.73 18.02
C LYS A 164 -4.53 9.04 17.62
N ASN A 165 -4.52 9.41 16.34
CA ASN A 165 -4.83 10.79 15.90
C ASN A 165 -3.93 11.86 16.54
N GLU A 166 -2.70 11.49 16.93
CA GLU A 166 -1.71 12.40 17.53
C GLU A 166 -0.43 12.40 16.69
N SER A 167 -0.53 12.75 15.41
CA SER A 167 0.60 12.72 14.47
C SER A 167 1.80 13.52 14.97
N ARG A 168 2.99 12.92 14.89
CA ARG A 168 4.27 13.50 15.36
C ARG A 168 5.30 13.53 14.23
N PRO A 169 5.07 14.32 13.17
CA PRO A 169 6.05 14.47 12.09
C PRO A 169 7.28 15.25 12.58
N SER A 170 8.46 14.77 12.22
CA SER A 170 9.72 15.45 12.50
C SER A 170 10.09 16.45 11.40
N SER A 171 11.08 17.31 11.67
CA SER A 171 11.53 18.35 10.75
C SER A 171 12.28 17.84 9.53
N ASP A 172 12.57 16.54 9.44
CA ASP A 172 13.28 15.91 8.31
C ASP A 172 12.39 15.65 7.08
N GLY A 173 11.17 16.21 7.06
CA GLY A 173 10.17 15.93 6.04
C GLY A 173 9.24 14.76 6.41
N GLY A 174 9.19 14.42 7.70
CA GLY A 174 8.33 13.36 8.23
C GLY A 174 8.88 11.96 8.00
N PHE A 175 10.17 11.80 7.69
CA PHE A 175 10.82 10.49 7.60
C PHE A 175 11.03 9.86 8.98
N ASN A 176 11.18 10.69 10.01
CA ASN A 176 11.14 10.26 11.42
C ASN A 176 12.23 9.22 11.72
N PHE A 177 13.47 9.51 11.32
CA PHE A 177 14.60 8.56 11.45
C PHE A 177 15.07 8.33 12.89
N ALA A 178 14.67 9.16 13.84
CA ALA A 178 15.09 9.06 15.23
C ALA A 178 14.27 8.02 16.01
N ASN A 179 14.91 7.33 16.95
CA ASN A 179 14.33 6.19 17.68
C ASN A 179 13.09 6.54 18.52
N ASP A 180 12.91 7.81 18.89
CA ASP A 180 11.74 8.30 19.64
C ASP A 180 10.43 8.21 18.84
N HIS A 181 10.52 8.07 17.52
CA HIS A 181 9.39 7.82 16.62
C HIS A 181 9.00 6.34 16.50
N GLU A 182 9.73 5.44 17.17
CA GLU A 182 9.45 4.00 17.19
C GLU A 182 8.87 3.54 18.54
N GLU A 183 8.60 4.50 19.44
CA GLU A 183 8.07 4.23 20.78
C GLU A 183 6.68 3.60 20.69
N VAL A 184 6.55 2.39 21.24
CA VAL A 184 5.30 1.63 21.21
C VAL A 184 4.19 2.35 21.95
N SER A 185 4.50 3.16 22.96
CA SER A 185 3.50 3.99 23.66
C SER A 185 2.84 5.03 22.76
N ASN A 186 3.52 5.50 21.71
CA ASN A 186 2.96 6.43 20.74
C ASN A 186 2.22 5.67 19.62
N ASN A 187 2.67 4.46 19.31
CA ASN A 187 2.29 3.70 18.12
C ASN A 187 1.46 2.44 18.44
N CYS A 188 0.79 2.39 19.59
CA CYS A 188 -0.09 1.31 19.96
C CYS A 188 -1.35 1.83 20.66
N ASP A 189 -2.51 1.33 20.24
CA ASP A 189 -3.78 1.53 20.94
C ASP A 189 -4.63 0.25 20.90
N ILE A 190 -5.89 0.31 21.32
CA ILE A 190 -6.84 -0.79 21.20
C ILE A 190 -7.70 -0.66 19.94
N THR A 191 -8.14 -1.80 19.38
CA THR A 191 -9.01 -1.84 18.20
C THR A 191 -10.29 -1.01 18.34
N ASP A 192 -10.81 -0.85 19.56
CA ASP A 192 -12.00 -0.04 19.86
C ASP A 192 -11.75 1.43 19.53
N PHE A 193 -10.57 1.95 19.90
CA PHE A 193 -10.16 3.31 19.60
C PHE A 193 -10.09 3.52 18.09
N LEU A 194 -9.44 2.60 17.36
CA LEU A 194 -9.32 2.67 15.90
C LEU A 194 -10.69 2.61 15.21
N PHE A 195 -11.62 1.80 15.73
CA PHE A 195 -12.99 1.70 15.22
C PHE A 195 -13.76 3.00 15.43
N GLU A 196 -13.76 3.53 16.66
CA GLU A 196 -14.49 4.76 17.04
C GLU A 196 -13.97 5.98 16.30
N ASN A 197 -12.66 6.06 16.11
CA ASN A 197 -11.99 7.16 15.41
C ASN A 197 -11.82 6.92 13.90
N GLN A 198 -12.29 5.78 13.39
CA GLN A 198 -12.21 5.40 11.98
C GLN A 198 -10.80 5.50 11.38
N ILE A 199 -9.79 4.99 12.10
CA ILE A 199 -8.39 4.94 11.64
C ILE A 199 -8.23 3.82 10.60
N ILE A 200 -8.14 4.18 9.32
CA ILE A 200 -8.09 3.20 8.22
C ILE A 200 -6.68 3.13 7.62
N PRO A 201 -5.89 2.08 7.91
CA PRO A 201 -4.55 1.89 7.34
C PRO A 201 -4.62 1.38 5.91
N PHE A 202 -3.47 1.27 5.24
CA PHE A 202 -3.39 0.62 3.94
C PHE A 202 -3.52 -0.91 4.05
N ALA A 203 -2.94 -1.49 5.10
CA ALA A 203 -3.00 -2.91 5.38
C ALA A 203 -3.23 -3.22 6.86
N ILE A 204 -3.79 -4.40 7.14
CA ILE A 204 -4.04 -4.93 8.47
C ILE A 204 -3.54 -6.38 8.54
N VAL A 205 -2.74 -6.71 9.55
CA VAL A 205 -2.41 -8.09 9.90
C VAL A 205 -3.19 -8.49 11.15
N THR A 206 -3.93 -9.58 11.04
CA THR A 206 -4.80 -10.09 12.11
C THR A 206 -4.05 -11.04 13.06
N PRO A 207 -4.55 -11.31 14.28
CA PRO A 207 -3.89 -12.21 15.23
C PRO A 207 -3.71 -13.65 14.73
N ASP A 208 -4.52 -14.10 13.76
CA ASP A 208 -4.38 -15.38 13.08
C ASP A 208 -3.37 -15.35 11.92
N GLY A 209 -2.61 -14.26 11.77
CA GLY A 209 -1.54 -14.12 10.78
C GLY A 209 -2.01 -13.80 9.37
N LYS A 210 -3.28 -13.40 9.17
CA LYS A 210 -3.78 -13.07 7.84
C LYS A 210 -3.55 -11.60 7.51
N TRP A 211 -3.02 -11.38 6.30
CA TRP A 211 -2.84 -10.08 5.68
C TRP A 211 -4.10 -9.63 4.94
N HIS A 212 -4.52 -8.39 5.20
CA HIS A 212 -5.61 -7.70 4.50
C HIS A 212 -5.07 -6.36 4.00
N GLU A 213 -5.31 -6.01 2.73
CA GLU A 213 -4.80 -4.76 2.14
C GLU A 213 -5.84 -4.08 1.26
N LYS A 214 -5.74 -2.75 1.16
CA LYS A 214 -6.56 -1.94 0.25
C LYS A 214 -6.30 -2.33 -1.20
N GLY A 215 -5.04 -2.44 -1.58
CA GLY A 215 -4.56 -2.93 -2.87
C GLY A 215 -3.14 -3.47 -2.74
N LYS A 216 -2.57 -3.96 -3.83
CA LYS A 216 -1.18 -4.43 -3.88
C LYS A 216 -0.26 -3.24 -4.08
N MET A 217 0.53 -2.92 -3.06
CA MET A 217 1.58 -1.90 -3.17
C MET A 217 2.67 -2.40 -4.10
N GLY A 218 3.08 -1.56 -5.05
CA GLY A 218 4.23 -1.80 -5.92
C GLY A 218 5.20 -0.62 -5.88
N TRP A 219 6.29 -0.76 -6.62
CA TRP A 219 7.31 0.27 -6.72
C TRP A 219 6.74 1.63 -7.15
N TRP A 220 7.34 2.70 -6.62
CA TRP A 220 6.94 4.09 -6.85
C TRP A 220 5.55 4.43 -6.30
N ALA A 221 5.09 3.69 -5.29
CA ALA A 221 3.76 3.82 -4.69
C ALA A 221 2.61 3.64 -5.69
N LEU A 222 2.84 2.85 -6.75
CA LEU A 222 1.78 2.42 -7.65
C LEU A 222 1.01 1.27 -6.99
N VAL A 223 -0.27 1.48 -6.74
CA VAL A 223 -1.17 0.46 -6.17
C VAL A 223 -1.94 -0.21 -7.30
N SER A 224 -1.94 -1.54 -7.30
CA SER A 224 -2.76 -2.36 -8.23
C SER A 224 -3.82 -3.14 -7.46
N ASP A 225 -4.85 -3.64 -8.14
CA ASP A 225 -5.99 -4.36 -7.53
C ASP A 225 -6.60 -3.59 -6.33
N GLU A 226 -6.68 -2.26 -6.44
CA GLU A 226 -7.17 -1.39 -5.38
C GLU A 226 -8.69 -1.58 -5.19
N LYS A 227 -9.09 -1.81 -3.93
CA LYS A 227 -10.50 -1.83 -3.54
C LYS A 227 -11.05 -0.42 -3.49
N ASP A 228 -12.34 -0.28 -3.79
CA ASP A 228 -13.06 0.96 -3.54
C ASP A 228 -12.83 1.42 -2.09
N GLY A 229 -12.66 2.73 -1.91
CA GLY A 229 -12.32 3.30 -0.60
C GLY A 229 -13.38 2.99 0.47
N LYS A 230 -14.65 2.92 0.08
CA LYS A 230 -15.75 2.55 0.97
C LYS A 230 -15.67 1.07 1.33
N ASP A 231 -15.45 0.20 0.34
CA ASP A 231 -15.34 -1.25 0.56
C ASP A 231 -14.17 -1.59 1.51
N TRP A 232 -13.02 -0.94 1.32
CA TRP A 232 -11.88 -1.12 2.21
C TRP A 232 -12.15 -0.62 3.63
N LYS A 233 -12.75 0.56 3.76
CA LYS A 233 -13.14 1.13 5.06
C LYS A 233 -14.10 0.20 5.81
N GLU A 234 -15.14 -0.30 5.14
CA GLU A 234 -16.10 -1.23 5.74
C GLU A 234 -15.40 -2.52 6.21
N MET A 235 -14.47 -3.06 5.42
CA MET A 235 -13.70 -4.25 5.80
C MET A 235 -12.75 -3.99 6.99
N ALA A 236 -12.06 -2.86 7.03
CA ALA A 236 -11.19 -2.50 8.14
C ALA A 236 -11.97 -2.35 9.45
N LEU A 237 -13.11 -1.63 9.42
CA LEU A 237 -14.00 -1.49 10.58
C LEU A 237 -14.59 -2.83 11.02
N PHE A 238 -14.94 -3.72 10.08
CA PHE A 238 -15.36 -5.08 10.39
C PHE A 238 -14.27 -5.87 11.13
N ILE A 239 -13.02 -5.77 10.68
CA ILE A 239 -11.87 -6.43 11.33
C ILE A 239 -11.69 -5.90 12.76
N TYR A 240 -11.71 -4.58 12.98
CA TYR A 240 -11.57 -4.01 14.32
C TYR A 240 -12.69 -4.48 15.25
N ASN A 241 -13.93 -4.50 14.78
CA ASN A 241 -15.05 -5.00 15.58
C ASN A 241 -14.94 -6.51 15.86
N LYS A 242 -14.43 -7.30 14.91
CA LYS A 242 -14.18 -8.73 15.12
C LYS A 242 -13.13 -8.97 16.21
N TYR A 243 -12.09 -8.15 16.27
CA TYR A 243 -11.02 -8.23 17.26
C TYR A 243 -11.17 -7.19 18.38
N LYS A 244 -12.40 -6.86 18.78
CA LYS A 244 -12.66 -5.87 19.84
C LYS A 244 -11.82 -6.13 21.11
N GLY A 245 -11.26 -5.06 21.68
CA GLY A 245 -10.39 -5.02 22.85
C GLY A 245 -8.96 -5.50 22.60
N HIS A 246 -8.59 -5.86 21.37
CA HIS A 246 -7.22 -6.28 21.05
C HIS A 246 -6.30 -5.09 20.94
N LEU A 247 -4.99 -5.34 21.06
CA LEU A 247 -3.98 -4.32 20.83
C LEU A 247 -3.75 -4.16 19.33
N ALA A 248 -3.53 -2.94 18.88
CA ALA A 248 -3.26 -2.58 17.51
C ALA A 248 -1.98 -1.72 17.49
N VAL A 249 -0.96 -2.18 16.76
CA VAL A 249 0.34 -1.49 16.63
C VAL A 249 0.45 -0.91 15.22
N GLY A 250 0.76 0.38 15.13
CA GLY A 250 0.99 1.09 13.88
C GLY A 250 2.43 0.89 13.39
N CYS A 251 2.60 0.52 12.13
CA CYS A 251 3.89 0.24 11.52
C CYS A 251 4.06 0.94 10.17
N ASP A 252 5.29 1.37 9.90
CA ASP A 252 5.79 1.85 8.61
C ASP A 252 6.47 0.68 7.90
N LEU A 253 5.88 0.22 6.79
CA LEU A 253 6.43 -0.83 5.93
C LEU A 253 6.89 -0.24 4.59
N HIS A 254 7.97 -0.78 4.03
CA HIS A 254 8.54 -0.41 2.73
C HIS A 254 8.51 -1.58 1.75
N ILE A 255 8.40 -1.28 0.45
CA ILE A 255 8.51 -2.22 -0.68
C ILE A 255 9.18 -1.58 -1.91
#